data_AF-A0A9D7I3P2-F1
#
_entry.id   AF-A0A9D7I3P2-F1
#
_cell.length_a   1.000
_cell.length_b   1.000
_cell.length_c   1.000
_cell.angle_alpha   90.00
_cell.angle_beta   90.00
_cell.angle_gamma   90.00
#
_symmetry.space_group_name_H-M   'P 1'
#
loop_
_entity.id
_entity.type
_entity.pdbx_description
1 polymer ?
#
loop_
_entity_poly.entity_id
_entity_poly.type
_entity_poly.pdbx_seq_one_letter_code
_entity_poly.pdbx_strand_id
1 'polypeptide(L)'
;MSVLNLKDYSMNMRTVQKCRLVILLLALLASAAVMINGCATNAATGKRQFNLISESQEIAIVRDADKQISAQMGLYPNDALQKYVSDLGLKMAASDADEHCADYSTWSRCFDTAGTAIAAIC
;
A
#
# COMPACT_ATOMS: atom_id res chain seq x y z
N MET A 1 55.26 -3.52 27.65
CA MET A 1 53.93 -3.78 27.05
C MET A 1 52.99 -2.68 27.49
N SER A 2 52.43 -1.99 26.52
CA SER A 2 51.96 -0.60 26.59
C SER A 2 50.74 -0.41 27.48
N VAL A 3 50.85 0.53 28.42
CA VAL A 3 49.72 1.10 29.15
C VAL A 3 48.92 1.93 28.13
N LEU A 4 47.79 1.41 27.67
CA LEU A 4 46.87 2.21 26.86
C LEU A 4 46.34 3.34 27.74
N ASN A 5 46.57 4.57 27.27
CA ASN A 5 46.24 5.82 27.94
C ASN A 5 44.74 5.90 28.26
N LEU A 6 44.38 5.93 29.55
CA LEU A 6 43.03 6.29 30.00
C LEU A 6 42.71 7.79 29.81
N LYS A 7 43.65 8.57 29.25
CA LYS A 7 43.51 10.01 28.98
C LYS A 7 42.60 10.35 27.80
N ASP A 8 42.28 9.35 26.96
CA ASP A 8 41.39 9.55 25.82
C ASP A 8 39.89 9.51 26.19
N TYR A 9 39.54 9.13 27.43
CA TYR A 9 38.15 9.10 27.91
C TYR A 9 37.70 10.39 28.63
N SER A 10 38.49 11.47 28.59
CA SER A 10 38.00 12.80 28.98
C SER A 10 37.20 13.42 27.83
N MET A 11 36.10 12.77 27.45
CA MET A 11 35.19 13.35 26.46
C MET A 11 34.59 14.64 27.04
N ASN A 12 34.91 15.77 26.41
CA ASN A 12 34.42 17.08 26.81
C ASN A 12 32.88 17.09 26.84
N MET A 13 32.27 17.64 27.89
CA MET A 13 30.82 17.61 28.11
C MET A 13 30.04 18.28 26.97
N ARG A 14 30.65 19.28 26.31
CA ARG A 14 30.13 19.90 25.08
C ARG A 14 30.19 18.95 23.88
N THR A 15 31.17 18.05 23.81
CA THR A 15 31.28 17.00 22.79
C THR A 15 30.19 15.94 22.99
N VAL A 16 29.89 15.56 24.22
CA VAL A 16 28.79 14.62 24.53
C VAL A 16 27.42 15.21 24.17
N GLN A 17 27.19 16.50 24.46
CA GLN A 17 25.97 17.21 24.05
C GLN A 17 25.83 17.30 22.53
N LYS A 18 26.93 17.58 21.82
CA LYS A 18 26.95 17.60 20.34
C LYS A 18 26.65 16.23 19.74
N CYS A 19 27.26 15.16 20.26
CA CYS A 19 26.97 13.80 19.81
C CYS A 19 25.51 13.42 20.04
N ARG A 20 24.93 13.75 21.22
CA ARG A 20 23.50 13.53 21.49
C ARG A 20 22.59 14.30 20.52
N LEU A 21 22.87 15.57 20.27
CA LEU A 21 22.09 16.38 19.33
C LEU A 21 22.16 15.81 17.90
N VAL A 22 23.36 15.42 17.46
CA VAL A 22 23.58 14.81 16.14
C VAL A 22 22.83 13.49 16.02
N ILE A 23 22.89 12.62 17.05
CA ILE A 23 22.16 11.35 17.06
C ILE A 23 20.63 11.57 17.00
N LEU A 24 20.10 12.54 17.75
CA LEU A 24 18.67 12.87 17.72
C LEU A 24 18.22 13.44 16.36
N LEU A 25 19.04 14.30 15.74
CA LEU A 25 18.74 14.84 14.41
C LEU A 25 18.79 13.76 13.33
N LEU A 26 19.77 12.86 13.40
CA LEU A 26 19.87 11.72 12.48
C LEU A 26 18.69 10.75 12.65
N ALA A 27 18.27 10.48 13.88
CA ALA A 27 17.10 9.65 14.15
C ALA A 27 15.80 10.28 13.60
N LEU A 28 15.64 11.59 13.76
CA LEU A 28 14.49 12.32 13.22
C LEU A 28 14.49 12.30 11.68
N LEU A 29 15.64 12.54 11.04
CA LEU A 29 15.77 12.49 9.58
C LEU A 29 15.50 11.09 9.03
N ALA A 30 16.01 10.05 9.69
CA ALA A 30 15.75 8.67 9.32
C ALA A 30 14.25 8.32 9.44
N SER A 31 13.58 8.78 10.50
CA SER A 31 12.14 8.57 10.67
C SER A 31 11.30 9.25 9.58
N ALA A 32 11.69 10.46 9.16
CA ALA A 32 11.01 11.20 8.10
C ALA A 32 11.21 10.56 6.72
N ALA A 33 12.39 10.01 6.43
CA ALA A 33 12.69 9.36 5.16
C ALA A 33 11.87 8.09 4.92
N VAL A 34 11.48 7.36 5.97
CA VAL A 34 10.65 6.15 5.86
C VAL A 34 9.22 6.50 5.40
N MET A 35 8.72 7.71 5.68
CA MET A 35 7.35 8.11 5.37
C MET A 35 7.08 8.47 3.89
N ILE A 36 8.05 8.34 2.99
CA ILE A 36 7.93 8.79 1.58
C ILE A 36 7.69 7.60 0.60
N ASN A 37 7.33 6.41 1.10
CA ASN A 37 7.29 5.18 0.28
C ASN A 37 5.87 4.65 -0.05
N GLY A 38 4.81 5.46 0.04
CA GLY A 38 3.41 4.97 -0.03
C GLY A 38 2.68 5.05 -1.39
N CYS A 39 3.36 5.31 -2.51
CA CYS A 39 2.69 5.56 -3.79
C CYS A 39 2.31 4.27 -4.55
N ALA A 40 1.01 4.01 -4.73
CA ALA A 40 0.54 2.96 -5.63
C ALA A 40 0.45 3.46 -7.07
N THR A 41 0.75 2.61 -8.05
CA THR A 41 0.51 2.91 -9.46
C THR A 41 -0.92 2.54 -9.81
N ASN A 42 -1.71 3.51 -10.28
CA ASN A 42 -3.05 3.25 -10.79
C ASN A 42 -2.96 2.49 -12.12
N ALA A 43 -3.38 1.22 -12.16
CA ALA A 43 -3.28 0.37 -13.34
C ALA A 43 -4.06 0.91 -14.56
N ALA A 44 -5.20 1.58 -14.34
CA ALA A 44 -6.00 2.16 -15.42
C ALA A 44 -5.34 3.36 -16.12
N THR A 45 -4.45 4.08 -15.43
CA THR A 45 -3.81 5.30 -15.97
C THR A 45 -2.29 5.25 -16.06
N GLY A 46 -1.65 4.27 -15.41
CA GLY A 46 -0.20 4.15 -15.28
C GLY A 46 0.46 5.19 -14.36
N LYS A 47 -0.32 6.05 -13.69
CA LYS A 47 0.20 7.15 -12.86
C LYS A 47 0.27 6.73 -11.38
N ARG A 48 1.29 7.23 -10.67
CA ARG A 48 1.37 7.12 -9.20
C ARG A 48 0.27 7.98 -8.58
N GLN A 49 -0.56 7.37 -7.72
CA GLN A 49 -1.67 8.04 -7.05
C GLN A 49 -1.80 7.55 -5.60
N PHE A 50 -2.33 8.41 -4.75
CA PHE A 50 -2.63 8.11 -3.36
C PHE A 50 -4.01 7.43 -3.25
N ASN A 51 -4.08 6.26 -2.60
CA ASN A 51 -5.34 5.60 -2.29
C ASN A 51 -5.76 5.94 -0.85
N LEU A 52 -6.96 6.52 -0.70
CA LEU A 52 -7.52 6.97 0.58
C LEU A 52 -8.30 5.85 1.31
N ILE A 53 -8.68 4.80 0.58
CA ILE A 53 -9.55 3.73 1.06
C ILE A 53 -8.71 2.46 1.15
N SER A 54 -8.78 1.77 2.29
CA SER A 54 -8.14 0.45 2.39
C SER A 54 -8.91 -0.56 1.55
N GLU A 55 -8.22 -1.57 1.03
CA GLU A 55 -8.85 -2.65 0.25
C GLU A 55 -10.06 -3.26 0.97
N SER A 56 -9.91 -3.57 2.27
CA SER A 56 -11.00 -4.11 3.09
C SER A 56 -12.24 -3.21 3.13
N GLN A 57 -12.05 -1.88 3.10
CA GLN A 57 -13.14 -0.92 3.01
C GLN A 57 -13.74 -0.87 1.60
N GLU A 58 -12.91 -0.91 0.56
CA GLU A 58 -13.37 -0.94 -0.83
C GLU A 58 -14.29 -2.14 -1.08
N ILE A 59 -13.91 -3.32 -0.60
CA ILE A 59 -14.72 -4.55 -0.68
C ILE A 59 -16.06 -4.36 0.04
N ALA A 60 -16.04 -3.79 1.25
CA ALA A 60 -17.25 -3.58 2.03
C ALA A 60 -18.21 -2.62 1.32
N ILE A 61 -17.69 -1.54 0.73
CA ILE A 61 -18.46 -0.57 -0.05
C ILE A 61 -19.06 -1.22 -1.28
N VAL A 62 -18.28 -1.97 -2.06
CA VAL A 62 -18.77 -2.62 -3.29
C VAL A 62 -19.84 -3.65 -2.99
N ARG A 63 -19.70 -4.46 -1.92
CA ARG A 63 -20.72 -5.45 -1.54
C ARG A 63 -22.04 -4.82 -1.12
N ASP A 64 -22.00 -3.65 -0.49
CA ASP A 64 -23.20 -2.92 -0.13
C ASP A 64 -23.85 -2.26 -1.36
N ALA A 65 -23.02 -1.64 -2.21
CA ALA A 65 -23.46 -1.04 -3.47
C ALA A 65 -24.10 -2.07 -4.41
N ASP A 66 -23.54 -3.27 -4.53
CA ASP A 66 -24.07 -4.35 -5.37
C ASP A 66 -25.53 -4.70 -5.01
N LYS A 67 -25.84 -4.79 -3.72
CA LYS A 67 -27.20 -5.03 -3.23
C LYS A 67 -28.14 -3.88 -3.59
N GLN A 68 -27.69 -2.64 -3.37
CA GLN A 68 -28.48 -1.45 -3.66
C GLN A 68 -28.75 -1.30 -5.16
N ILE A 69 -27.73 -1.51 -5.98
CA ILE A 69 -27.80 -1.46 -7.44
C ILE A 69 -28.74 -2.55 -7.96
N SER A 70 -28.58 -3.79 -7.51
CA SER A 70 -29.44 -4.90 -7.91
C SER A 70 -30.90 -4.67 -7.51
N ALA A 71 -31.14 -4.04 -6.36
CA ALA A 71 -32.50 -3.69 -5.93
C ALA A 71 -33.13 -2.57 -6.78
N GLN A 72 -32.34 -1.60 -7.24
CA GLN A 72 -32.83 -0.46 -8.02
C GLN A 72 -32.97 -0.76 -9.52
N MET A 73 -31.97 -1.42 -10.10
CA MET A 73 -31.87 -1.64 -11.55
C MET A 73 -32.31 -3.05 -11.96
N GLY A 74 -32.37 -4.00 -11.02
CA GLY A 74 -32.57 -5.41 -11.32
C GLY A 74 -31.34 -6.05 -11.97
N LEU A 75 -31.36 -7.37 -12.10
CA LEU A 75 -30.39 -8.09 -12.91
C LEU A 75 -30.89 -8.16 -14.35
N TYR A 76 -29.96 -8.02 -15.30
CA TYR A 76 -30.28 -8.19 -16.71
C TYR A 76 -30.65 -9.65 -16.98
N PRO A 77 -31.87 -9.96 -17.49
CA PRO A 77 -32.37 -11.33 -17.59
C PRO A 77 -31.83 -12.05 -18.84
N ASN A 78 -30.51 -12.20 -18.93
CA ASN A 78 -29.85 -12.93 -20.00
C ASN A 78 -28.56 -13.58 -19.49
N ASP A 79 -28.65 -14.88 -19.20
CA ASP A 79 -27.53 -15.65 -18.64
C ASP A 79 -26.34 -15.74 -19.60
N ALA A 80 -26.59 -15.77 -20.91
CA ALA A 80 -25.51 -15.80 -21.90
C ALA A 80 -24.71 -14.49 -21.91
N LEU A 81 -25.41 -13.35 -21.77
CA LEU A 81 -24.76 -12.04 -21.67
C LEU A 81 -24.02 -11.88 -20.35
N GLN A 82 -24.62 -12.30 -19.23
CA GLN A 82 -23.99 -12.28 -17.91
C GLN A 82 -22.70 -13.11 -17.94
N LYS A 83 -22.76 -14.33 -18.49
CA LYS A 83 -21.60 -15.19 -18.65
C LYS A 83 -20.53 -14.57 -19.54
N TYR A 84 -20.92 -13.95 -20.66
CA TYR A 84 -19.98 -13.28 -21.55
C TYR A 84 -19.24 -12.14 -20.84
N VAL A 85 -19.94 -11.29 -20.09
CA VAL A 85 -19.32 -10.18 -19.35
C VAL A 85 -18.40 -10.70 -18.24
N SER A 86 -18.81 -11.75 -17.50
CA SER A 86 -17.95 -12.38 -16.50
C SER A 86 -16.68 -12.98 -17.12
N ASP A 87 -16.81 -13.75 -18.20
CA ASP A 87 -15.69 -14.38 -18.88
C ASP A 87 -14.73 -13.31 -19.47
N LEU A 88 -15.25 -12.17 -19.94
CA LEU A 88 -14.44 -11.04 -20.38
C LEU A 88 -13.68 -10.37 -19.22
N GLY A 89 -14.37 -10.10 -18.11
CA GLY A 89 -13.74 -9.52 -16.91
C GLY A 89 -12.60 -10.37 -16.37
N LEU A 90 -12.80 -11.69 -16.31
CA LEU A 90 -11.75 -12.63 -15.89
C LEU A 90 -10.53 -12.63 -16.82
N LYS A 91 -10.74 -12.49 -18.14
CA LYS A 91 -9.62 -12.37 -19.09
C LYS A 91 -8.82 -11.09 -18.91
N MET A 92 -9.50 -9.97 -18.65
CA MET A 92 -8.83 -8.69 -18.38
C MET A 92 -8.00 -8.78 -17.10
N ALA A 93 -8.60 -9.32 -16.04
CA ALA A 93 -7.93 -9.50 -14.75
C ALA A 93 -6.70 -10.43 -14.84
N ALA A 94 -6.73 -11.46 -15.69
CA ALA A 94 -5.60 -12.35 -15.93
C ALA A 94 -4.47 -11.73 -16.78
N SER A 95 -4.73 -10.63 -17.49
CA SER A 95 -3.73 -9.94 -18.33
C SER A 95 -2.98 -8.84 -17.58
N ASP A 96 -3.53 -8.34 -16.48
CA ASP A 96 -2.81 -7.53 -15.51
C ASP A 96 -1.82 -8.46 -14.77
N ALA A 97 -0.55 -8.07 -14.65
CA ALA A 97 0.56 -8.92 -14.20
C ALA A 97 0.53 -9.29 -12.69
N ASP A 98 -0.65 -9.37 -12.08
CA ASP A 98 -0.85 -9.94 -10.74
C ASP A 98 -1.52 -11.32 -10.90
N GLU A 99 -0.77 -12.37 -10.58
CA GLU A 99 -1.08 -13.79 -10.84
C GLU A 99 -2.33 -14.30 -10.07
N HIS A 100 -2.99 -13.46 -9.27
CA HIS A 100 -4.02 -13.86 -8.31
C HIS A 100 -5.48 -13.55 -8.70
N CYS A 101 -5.77 -13.03 -9.91
CA CYS A 101 -7.09 -12.48 -10.25
C CYS A 101 -8.05 -13.37 -11.05
N ALA A 102 -7.92 -14.70 -11.02
CA ALA A 102 -8.67 -15.57 -11.93
C ALA A 102 -10.08 -16.01 -11.47
N ASP A 103 -10.60 -15.55 -10.33
CA ASP A 103 -11.92 -15.94 -9.81
C ASP A 103 -12.82 -14.74 -9.44
N TYR A 104 -14.07 -14.77 -9.90
CA TYR A 104 -15.08 -13.73 -9.69
C TYR A 104 -15.47 -13.61 -8.21
N SER A 105 -15.32 -14.69 -7.43
CA SER A 105 -15.58 -14.68 -5.99
C SER A 105 -14.46 -13.99 -5.18
N THR A 106 -13.30 -13.77 -5.81
CA THR A 106 -12.09 -13.21 -5.21
C THR A 106 -11.57 -11.95 -5.94
N TRP A 107 -12.41 -11.20 -6.66
CA TRP A 107 -12.00 -9.92 -7.29
C TRP A 107 -11.26 -9.02 -6.29
N SER A 108 -11.67 -9.02 -5.02
CA SER A 108 -11.00 -8.34 -3.91
C SER A 108 -9.48 -8.51 -3.88
N ARG A 109 -8.97 -9.69 -4.21
CA ARG A 109 -7.54 -10.02 -4.13
C ARG A 109 -6.72 -9.51 -5.31
N CYS A 110 -7.36 -8.92 -6.31
CA CYS A 110 -6.65 -8.39 -7.48
C CYS A 110 -5.88 -7.09 -7.17
N PHE A 111 -6.10 -6.52 -5.98
CA PHE A 111 -5.41 -5.33 -5.47
C PHE A 111 -4.51 -5.64 -4.25
N ASP A 112 -4.48 -6.90 -3.78
CA ASP A 112 -3.85 -7.33 -2.51
C ASP A 112 -2.32 -7.13 -2.49
N THR A 113 -1.61 -7.26 -3.63
CA THR A 113 -0.13 -7.32 -3.61
C THR A 113 0.58 -5.97 -3.49
N ALA A 114 -0.16 -4.85 -3.53
CA ALA A 114 0.41 -3.50 -3.36
C ALA A 114 -0.06 -2.77 -2.08
N GLY A 115 -1.03 -3.31 -1.33
CA GLY A 115 -1.76 -2.59 -0.29
C GLY A 115 -1.22 -2.68 1.14
N THR A 116 -0.30 -3.60 1.46
CA THR A 116 0.13 -3.82 2.86
C THR A 116 1.18 -2.84 3.38
N ALA A 117 1.46 -1.74 2.68
CA ALA A 117 2.37 -0.71 3.15
C ALA A 117 1.64 0.63 3.35
N ILE A 118 1.08 0.78 4.55
CA ILE A 118 1.10 2.00 5.38
C ILE A 118 0.87 3.30 4.59
N ALA A 119 -0.32 3.87 4.78
CA ALA A 119 -0.64 5.25 4.44
C ALA A 119 0.48 6.20 4.88
N ALA A 120 1.27 6.70 3.92
CA ALA A 120 2.13 7.84 4.10
C ALA A 120 2.30 8.53 2.73
N ILE A 121 1.61 9.68 2.62
CA ILE A 121 1.86 10.87 1.80
C ILE A 121 2.64 10.64 0.49
N CYS A 122 1.97 10.86 -0.63
CA CYS A 122 2.59 10.96 -1.96
C CYS A 122 3.58 12.12 -2.07
#